data_AF-A0AAV6ZBI2-F1
#
_entry.id   AF-A0AAV6ZBI2-F1
#
_cell.length_a   1.000
_cell.length_b   1.000
_cell.length_c   1.000
_cell.angle_alpha   90.00
_cell.angle_beta   90.00
_cell.angle_gamma   90.00
#
_symmetry.space_group_name_H-M   'P 1'
#
loop_
_entity.id
_entity.type
_entity.pdbx_description
1 polymer ?
#
loop_
_entity_poly.entity_id
_entity_poly.type
_entity_poly.pdbx_seq_one_letter_code
_entity_poly.pdbx_strand_id
1 'polypeptide(L)'
;GIPLSDTLCLSLCLLSQVKENLRRYILEVDDPMTFLLDLLDHYSSTKGKANSLAALIAGEFQKWIRDHPECRQSGLRLRKLQSRVFPLITEGNLLDILISMYDLEEADRSFLLGNVTHLHQMGKYKEAAVLSIKLNLQPDLDLEQMCAPLLFLDRFNLLESYVSGYPELQCRLLQMLDRWSDSNFNPRKFSKEFRGLPPVKPDKLNLKTLSKLAFRLLETYNLDPALCTNMINQRHLGTLKYLMYKRFVEVGFIVVHYSETLAIW
;
A
#
# COMPACT_ATOMS: atom_id res chain seq x y z
N GLY A 1 2.00 42.57 8.88
CA GLY A 1 1.98 41.11 9.09
C GLY A 1 0.98 40.81 10.17
N ILE A 2 -0.06 40.04 9.87
CA ILE A 2 -1.07 39.64 10.87
C ILE A 2 -0.37 38.65 11.83
N PRO A 3 -0.46 38.85 13.16
CA PRO A 3 0.28 38.03 14.10
C PRO A 3 -0.23 36.58 14.07
N LEU A 4 0.69 35.62 14.01
CA LEU A 4 0.42 34.17 13.99
C LEU A 4 -0.46 33.70 15.19
N SER A 5 -0.52 34.49 16.27
CA SER A 5 -1.39 34.28 17.43
C SER A 5 -2.89 34.37 17.10
N ASP A 6 -3.31 35.40 16.37
CA ASP A 6 -4.73 35.68 16.15
C ASP A 6 -5.35 34.73 15.13
N THR A 7 -4.54 34.29 14.16
CA THR A 7 -4.93 33.28 13.17
C THR A 7 -5.09 31.89 13.80
N LEU A 8 -4.24 31.52 14.77
CA LEU A 8 -4.40 30.28 15.54
C LEU A 8 -5.67 30.32 16.42
N CYS A 9 -5.94 31.45 17.09
CA CYS A 9 -7.10 31.61 17.95
C CYS A 9 -8.43 31.55 17.17
N LEU A 10 -8.50 32.21 16.01
CA LEU A 10 -9.65 32.13 15.10
C LEU A 10 -9.87 30.70 14.57
N SER A 11 -8.80 29.99 14.24
CA SER A 11 -8.89 28.61 13.76
C SER A 11 -9.41 27.63 14.82
N LEU A 12 -9.03 27.82 16.09
CA LEU A 12 -9.49 27.01 17.22
C LEU A 12 -10.97 27.28 17.56
N CYS A 13 -11.41 28.54 17.45
CA CYS A 13 -12.79 28.92 17.67
C CYS A 13 -13.72 28.31 16.60
N LEU A 14 -13.32 28.39 15.32
CA LEU A 14 -14.04 27.75 14.21
C LEU A 14 -14.14 26.22 14.39
N LEU A 15 -13.05 25.57 14.81
CA LEU A 15 -13.04 24.13 15.09
C LEU A 15 -14.01 23.76 16.22
N SER A 16 -14.10 24.58 17.26
CA SER A 16 -15.00 24.37 18.39
C SER A 16 -16.47 24.52 17.97
N GLN A 17 -16.77 25.54 17.15
CA GLN A 17 -18.10 25.75 16.57
C GLN A 17 -18.55 24.57 15.69
N VAL A 18 -17.64 24.04 14.86
CA VAL A 18 -17.93 22.88 14.00
C VAL A 18 -18.28 21.65 14.83
N LYS A 19 -17.52 21.37 15.91
CA LYS A 19 -17.79 20.24 16.80
C LYS A 19 -19.15 20.35 17.48
N GLU A 20 -19.50 21.55 17.95
CA GLU A 20 -20.75 21.75 18.67
C GLU A 20 -21.97 21.66 17.75
N ASN A 21 -21.87 22.23 16.54
CA ASN A 21 -22.90 22.06 15.53
C ASN A 21 -23.04 20.58 15.14
N LEU A 22 -21.93 19.87 14.93
CA LEU A 22 -21.96 18.45 14.62
C LEU A 22 -22.67 17.65 15.71
N ARG A 23 -22.38 17.92 16.99
CA ARG A 23 -23.06 17.24 18.12
C ARG A 23 -24.56 17.51 18.15
N ARG A 24 -25.01 18.74 17.88
CA ARG A 24 -26.44 19.04 17.79
C ARG A 24 -27.10 18.29 16.63
N TYR A 25 -26.46 18.26 15.46
CA TYR A 25 -26.95 17.51 14.31
C TYR A 25 -27.01 16.00 14.58
N ILE A 26 -26.03 15.43 15.28
CA ILE A 26 -26.04 14.00 15.65
C ILE A 26 -27.25 13.65 16.51
N LEU A 27 -27.69 14.54 17.40
CA LEU A 27 -28.85 14.33 18.27
C LEU A 27 -30.19 14.37 17.52
N GLU A 28 -30.24 15.06 16.37
CA GLU A 28 -31.46 15.18 15.56
C GLU A 28 -31.59 14.06 14.50
N VAL A 29 -30.52 13.31 14.25
CA VAL A 29 -30.48 12.30 13.18
C VAL A 29 -30.92 10.93 13.70
N ASP A 30 -31.88 10.31 13.00
CA ASP A 30 -32.43 8.99 13.34
C ASP A 30 -31.40 7.84 13.21
N ASP A 31 -30.47 7.92 12.26
CA ASP A 31 -29.41 6.91 12.05
C ASP A 31 -28.01 7.56 11.90
N PRO A 32 -27.35 7.87 13.03
CA PRO A 32 -26.07 8.59 13.03
C PRO A 32 -24.93 7.77 12.40
N MET A 33 -25.01 6.43 12.42
CA MET A 33 -24.01 5.55 11.82
C MET A 33 -24.07 5.60 10.30
N THR A 34 -25.26 5.46 9.73
CA THR A 34 -25.44 5.59 8.27
C THR A 34 -25.08 7.01 7.81
N PHE A 35 -25.50 8.03 8.56
CA PHE A 35 -25.20 9.43 8.23
C PHE A 35 -23.70 9.73 8.21
N LEU A 36 -22.91 9.17 9.13
CA LEU A 36 -21.46 9.33 9.11
C LEU A 36 -20.87 8.77 7.80
N LEU A 37 -21.31 7.59 7.36
CA LEU A 37 -20.82 7.00 6.10
C LEU A 37 -21.25 7.82 4.89
N ASP A 38 -22.49 8.32 4.87
CA ASP A 38 -22.96 9.21 3.81
C ASP A 38 -22.06 10.46 3.76
N LEU A 39 -21.83 11.10 4.90
CA LEU A 39 -20.99 12.28 5.00
C LEU A 39 -19.54 11.99 4.53
N LEU A 40 -18.96 10.87 4.92
CA LEU A 40 -17.63 10.44 4.49
C LEU A 40 -17.56 10.12 2.99
N ASP A 41 -18.59 9.49 2.41
CA ASP A 41 -18.72 9.24 0.97
C ASP A 41 -18.66 10.56 0.19
N HIS A 42 -19.38 11.59 0.64
CA HIS A 42 -19.35 12.91 0.02
C HIS A 42 -17.97 13.58 0.13
N TYR A 43 -17.29 13.48 1.27
CA TYR A 43 -15.95 14.07 1.45
C TYR A 43 -14.85 13.31 0.70
N SER A 44 -14.95 11.98 0.56
CA SER A 44 -13.97 11.15 -0.16
C SER A 44 -13.84 11.52 -1.65
N SER A 45 -14.93 12.05 -2.24
CA SER A 45 -14.97 12.53 -3.62
C SER A 45 -14.22 13.85 -3.82
N THR A 46 -13.96 14.60 -2.75
CA THR A 46 -13.23 15.88 -2.79
C THR A 46 -11.73 15.65 -2.54
N LYS A 47 -10.93 15.64 -3.61
CA LYS A 47 -9.47 15.41 -3.52
C LYS A 47 -8.80 16.49 -2.65
N GLY A 48 -8.19 16.12 -1.49
CA GLY A 48 -7.37 17.03 -0.68
C GLY A 48 -7.40 16.77 0.83
N LYS A 49 -7.23 17.85 1.63
CA LYS A 49 -7.25 17.93 3.12
C LYS A 49 -8.54 17.38 3.79
N ALA A 50 -9.42 16.74 3.01
CA ALA A 50 -10.63 16.06 3.46
C ALA A 50 -10.32 14.99 4.51
N ASN A 51 -9.17 14.29 4.45
CA ASN A 51 -8.83 13.24 5.41
C ASN A 51 -8.70 13.75 6.86
N SER A 52 -8.17 14.96 7.07
CA SER A 52 -8.06 15.51 8.43
C SER A 52 -9.42 15.91 9.00
N LEU A 53 -10.32 16.45 8.17
CA LEU A 53 -11.68 16.79 8.58
C LEU A 53 -12.53 15.54 8.80
N ALA A 54 -12.45 14.55 7.89
CA ALA A 54 -13.08 13.25 8.03
C ALA A 54 -12.66 12.55 9.33
N ALA A 55 -11.36 12.55 9.65
CA ALA A 55 -10.87 11.98 10.90
C ALA A 55 -11.35 12.75 12.14
N LEU A 56 -11.44 14.08 12.07
CA LEU A 56 -11.99 14.90 13.16
C LEU A 56 -13.47 14.62 13.40
N ILE A 57 -14.27 14.54 12.32
CA ILE A 57 -15.70 14.24 12.38
C ILE A 57 -15.90 12.82 12.93
N ALA A 58 -15.24 11.82 12.34
CA ALA A 58 -15.30 10.45 12.82
C ALA A 58 -14.87 10.33 14.29
N GLY A 59 -13.85 11.08 14.73
CA GLY A 59 -13.40 11.09 16.11
C GLY A 59 -14.41 11.69 17.10
N GLU A 60 -15.20 12.70 16.71
CA GLU A 60 -16.29 13.20 17.55
C GLU A 60 -17.48 12.25 17.58
N PHE A 61 -17.81 11.59 16.46
CA PHE A 61 -18.81 10.51 16.43
C PHE A 61 -18.39 9.34 17.32
N GLN A 62 -17.13 8.92 17.30
CA GLN A 62 -16.62 7.85 18.15
C GLN A 62 -16.81 8.17 19.63
N LYS A 63 -16.54 9.42 20.05
CA LYS A 63 -16.80 9.86 21.42
C LYS A 63 -18.29 9.80 21.76
N TRP A 64 -19.13 10.28 20.85
CA TRP A 64 -20.58 10.29 21.06
C TRP A 64 -21.18 8.88 21.18
N ILE A 65 -20.75 7.94 20.35
CA ILE A 65 -21.20 6.53 20.42
C ILE A 65 -20.77 5.86 21.73
N ARG A 66 -19.60 6.21 22.27
CA ARG A 66 -19.17 5.71 23.57
C ARG A 66 -20.13 6.17 24.68
N ASP A 67 -20.69 7.36 24.54
CA ASP A 67 -21.64 7.92 25.50
C ASP A 67 -23.09 7.42 25.25
N HIS A 68 -23.37 6.86 24.08
CA HIS A 68 -24.69 6.34 23.65
C HIS A 68 -24.57 4.94 23.00
N PRO A 69 -24.31 3.88 23.79
CA PRO A 69 -24.09 2.52 23.27
C PRO A 69 -25.33 1.93 22.56
N GLU A 70 -26.53 2.41 22.85
CA GLU A 70 -27.80 2.03 22.21
C GLU A 70 -27.82 2.30 20.70
N CYS A 71 -26.98 3.22 20.21
CA CYS A 71 -26.87 3.52 18.78
C CYS A 71 -25.97 2.52 18.03
N ARG A 72 -25.32 1.57 18.73
CA ARG A 72 -24.58 0.50 18.06
C ARG A 72 -25.53 -0.43 17.32
N GLN A 73 -25.35 -0.51 16.00
CA GLN A 73 -26.10 -1.40 15.14
C GLN A 73 -25.59 -2.83 15.29
N SER A 74 -26.48 -3.82 15.12
CA SER A 74 -26.14 -5.24 15.22
C SER A 74 -26.73 -6.06 14.06
N GLY A 75 -26.22 -7.29 13.90
CA GLY A 75 -26.72 -8.26 12.92
C GLY A 75 -26.60 -7.79 11.46
N LEU A 76 -27.69 -7.94 10.69
CA LEU A 76 -27.71 -7.62 9.25
C LEU A 76 -27.49 -6.13 8.95
N ARG A 77 -27.91 -5.22 9.84
CA ARG A 77 -27.70 -3.78 9.66
C ARG A 77 -26.23 -3.43 9.80
N LEU A 78 -25.56 -4.01 10.80
CA LEU A 78 -24.12 -3.84 10.98
C LEU A 78 -23.34 -4.35 9.77
N ARG A 79 -23.66 -5.55 9.24
CA ARG A 79 -23.00 -6.08 8.04
C ARG A 79 -23.13 -5.16 6.82
N LYS A 80 -24.30 -4.56 6.60
CA LYS A 80 -24.50 -3.57 5.53
C LYS A 80 -23.62 -2.34 5.74
N LEU A 81 -23.54 -1.83 6.96
CA LEU A 81 -22.69 -0.69 7.28
C LEU A 81 -21.20 -1.02 7.10
N GLN A 82 -20.75 -2.18 7.58
CA GLN A 82 -19.38 -2.66 7.39
C GLN A 82 -19.02 -2.73 5.90
N SER A 83 -19.94 -3.23 5.05
CA SER A 83 -19.70 -3.28 3.60
C SER A 83 -19.50 -1.90 2.96
N ARG A 84 -20.13 -0.86 3.52
CA ARG A 84 -19.97 0.53 3.09
C ARG A 84 -18.72 1.20 3.64
N VAL A 85 -18.18 0.71 4.77
CA VAL A 85 -16.92 1.19 5.33
C VAL A 85 -15.74 0.81 4.43
N PHE A 86 -15.69 -0.41 3.90
CA PHE A 86 -14.50 -0.88 3.17
C PHE A 86 -14.07 0.01 1.99
N PRO A 87 -14.96 0.53 1.13
CA PRO A 87 -14.58 1.46 0.07
C PRO A 87 -14.05 2.81 0.55
N LEU A 88 -14.41 3.22 1.77
CA LEU A 88 -14.03 4.49 2.41
C LEU A 88 -12.69 4.42 3.15
N ILE A 89 -12.16 3.21 3.32
CA ILE A 89 -10.90 3.00 4.04
C ILE A 89 -9.77 3.71 3.31
N THR A 90 -9.15 4.65 4.02
CA THR A 90 -7.93 5.32 3.61
C THR A 90 -6.87 5.14 4.70
N GLU A 91 -5.60 5.21 4.33
CA GLU A 91 -4.48 5.11 5.29
C GLU A 91 -4.60 6.17 6.41
N GLY A 92 -4.34 5.78 7.66
CA GLY A 92 -4.21 6.69 8.82
C GLY A 92 -5.33 6.57 9.86
N ASN A 93 -5.42 7.58 10.74
CA ASN A 93 -6.27 7.53 11.95
C ASN A 93 -7.77 7.29 11.68
N LEU A 94 -8.28 7.69 10.52
CA LEU A 94 -9.69 7.45 10.16
C LEU A 94 -10.00 5.96 10.12
N LEU A 95 -9.05 5.13 9.66
CA LEU A 95 -9.22 3.68 9.61
C LEU A 95 -9.40 3.07 10.99
N ASP A 96 -8.54 3.44 11.94
CA ASP A 96 -8.60 2.90 13.31
C ASP A 96 -9.93 3.28 14.00
N ILE A 97 -10.41 4.50 13.73
CA ILE A 97 -11.72 4.96 14.21
C ILE A 97 -12.85 4.11 13.60
N LEU A 98 -12.83 3.88 12.29
CA LEU A 98 -13.87 3.11 11.61
C LEU A 98 -13.85 1.63 12.00
N ILE A 99 -12.67 1.01 12.18
CA ILE A 99 -12.55 -0.38 12.66
C ILE A 99 -13.19 -0.51 14.03
N SER A 100 -12.90 0.41 14.95
CA SER A 100 -13.44 0.42 16.30
C SER A 100 -14.94 0.73 16.36
N MET A 101 -15.44 1.67 15.54
CA MET A 101 -16.84 2.07 15.58
C MET A 101 -17.78 1.02 14.99
N TYR A 102 -17.34 0.30 13.95
CA TYR A 102 -18.15 -0.70 13.24
C TYR A 102 -17.79 -2.14 13.63
N ASP A 103 -17.03 -2.32 14.72
CA ASP A 103 -16.61 -3.61 15.28
C ASP A 103 -16.09 -4.56 14.19
N LEU A 104 -15.22 -4.08 13.30
CA LEU A 104 -14.73 -4.84 12.14
C LEU A 104 -13.82 -6.01 12.54
N GLU A 105 -13.17 -5.94 13.70
CA GLU A 105 -12.32 -7.02 14.24
C GLU A 105 -13.14 -8.24 14.68
N GLU A 106 -14.38 -8.02 15.14
CA GLU A 106 -15.30 -9.07 15.58
C GLU A 106 -16.10 -9.68 14.40
N ALA A 107 -15.91 -9.16 13.19
CA ALA A 107 -16.60 -9.66 12.02
C ALA A 107 -16.04 -11.03 11.58
N ASP A 108 -16.90 -11.84 10.96
CA ASP A 108 -16.51 -13.15 10.43
C ASP A 108 -15.35 -13.01 9.42
N ARG A 109 -14.30 -13.78 9.63
CA ARG A 109 -13.10 -13.82 8.79
C ARG A 109 -13.45 -14.07 7.31
N SER A 110 -14.44 -14.92 7.03
CA SER A 110 -14.88 -15.20 5.65
C SER A 110 -15.49 -13.96 4.97
N PHE A 111 -16.26 -13.17 5.72
CA PHE A 111 -16.84 -11.92 5.27
C PHE A 111 -15.76 -10.86 5.03
N LEU A 112 -14.78 -10.76 5.93
CA LEU A 112 -13.65 -9.83 5.77
C LEU A 112 -12.83 -10.14 4.52
N LEU A 113 -12.49 -11.41 4.29
CA LEU A 113 -11.77 -11.86 3.09
C LEU A 113 -12.55 -11.57 1.80
N GLY A 114 -13.87 -11.77 1.82
CA GLY A 114 -14.74 -11.41 0.69
C GLY A 114 -14.67 -9.93 0.34
N ASN A 115 -14.66 -9.05 1.35
CA ASN A 115 -14.55 -7.60 1.15
C ASN A 115 -13.16 -7.17 0.68
N VAL A 116 -12.09 -7.77 1.21
CA VAL A 116 -10.71 -7.53 0.72
C VAL A 116 -10.59 -7.92 -0.75
N THR A 117 -11.14 -9.08 -1.13
CA THR A 117 -11.16 -9.57 -2.51
C THR A 117 -11.96 -8.63 -3.41
N HIS A 118 -13.09 -8.11 -2.92
CA HIS A 118 -13.88 -7.13 -3.65
C HIS A 118 -13.11 -5.82 -3.90
N LEU A 119 -12.42 -5.29 -2.88
CA LEU A 119 -11.56 -4.11 -3.02
C LEU A 119 -10.46 -4.32 -4.06
N HIS A 120 -9.82 -5.50 -4.04
CA HIS A 120 -8.82 -5.88 -5.02
C HIS A 120 -9.39 -5.87 -6.45
N GLN A 121 -10.55 -6.49 -6.66
CA GLN A 121 -11.24 -6.50 -7.95
C GLN A 121 -11.65 -5.10 -8.44
N MET A 122 -11.93 -4.17 -7.51
CA MET A 122 -12.21 -2.76 -7.84
C MET A 122 -10.94 -1.96 -8.19
N GLY A 123 -9.74 -2.53 -8.02
CA GLY A 123 -8.47 -1.84 -8.22
C GLY A 123 -8.01 -0.99 -7.02
N LYS A 124 -8.66 -1.15 -5.86
CA LYS A 124 -8.31 -0.48 -4.59
C LYS A 124 -7.25 -1.29 -3.83
N TYR A 125 -6.08 -1.46 -4.46
CA TYR A 125 -5.04 -2.37 -3.96
C TYR A 125 -4.40 -1.93 -2.64
N LYS A 126 -4.27 -0.61 -2.43
CA LYS A 126 -3.65 -0.09 -1.21
C LYS A 126 -4.58 -0.30 -0.03
N GLU A 127 -5.85 0.04 -0.22
CA GLU A 127 -6.91 -0.11 0.75
C GLU A 127 -7.08 -1.58 1.14
N ALA A 128 -7.07 -2.49 0.16
CA ALA A 128 -7.10 -3.93 0.39
C ALA A 128 -5.91 -4.41 1.23
N ALA A 129 -4.68 -3.96 0.93
CA ALA A 129 -3.49 -4.34 1.67
C ALA A 129 -3.46 -3.76 3.09
N VAL A 130 -3.82 -2.49 3.27
CA VAL A 130 -3.90 -1.82 4.58
C VAL A 130 -4.93 -2.53 5.47
N LEU A 131 -6.10 -2.85 4.91
CA LEU A 131 -7.14 -3.58 5.62
C LEU A 131 -6.67 -4.98 6.03
N SER A 132 -5.99 -5.68 5.13
CA SER A 132 -5.43 -7.01 5.41
C SER A 132 -4.45 -6.98 6.56
N ILE A 133 -3.58 -5.96 6.62
CA ILE A 133 -2.62 -5.76 7.70
C ILE A 133 -3.33 -5.51 9.02
N LYS A 134 -4.28 -4.57 9.04
CA LYS A 134 -4.97 -4.17 10.27
C LYS A 134 -5.81 -5.30 10.87
N LEU A 135 -6.43 -6.13 10.03
CA LEU A 135 -7.27 -7.24 10.46
C LEU A 135 -6.53 -8.59 10.51
N ASN A 136 -5.20 -8.59 10.34
CA ASN A 136 -4.36 -9.80 10.35
C ASN A 136 -4.86 -10.91 9.40
N LEU A 137 -5.23 -10.54 8.18
CA LEU A 137 -5.78 -11.44 7.15
C LEU A 137 -4.73 -11.94 6.16
N GLN A 138 -3.48 -11.48 6.26
CA GLN A 138 -2.43 -11.78 5.27
C GLN A 138 -2.19 -13.28 5.04
N PRO A 139 -2.24 -14.18 6.04
CA PRO A 139 -1.99 -15.61 5.83
C PRO A 139 -3.01 -16.31 4.91
N ASP A 140 -4.25 -15.82 4.86
CA ASP A 140 -5.35 -16.45 4.09
C ASP A 140 -5.48 -15.87 2.67
N LEU A 141 -4.66 -14.88 2.33
CA LEU A 141 -4.69 -14.20 1.05
C LEU A 141 -3.53 -14.67 0.17
N ASP A 142 -3.77 -14.66 -1.14
CA ASP A 142 -2.69 -14.96 -2.08
C ASP A 142 -1.67 -13.80 -2.10
N LEU A 143 -0.44 -14.12 -1.68
CA LEU A 143 0.63 -13.15 -1.58
C LEU A 143 0.94 -12.48 -2.93
N GLU A 144 0.98 -13.24 -4.01
CA GLU A 144 1.35 -12.70 -5.33
C GLU A 144 0.25 -11.76 -5.83
N GLN A 145 -1.03 -12.12 -5.68
CA GLN A 145 -2.15 -11.26 -6.02
C GLN A 145 -2.19 -9.96 -5.20
N MET A 146 -1.84 -10.01 -3.92
CA MET A 146 -1.87 -8.83 -3.04
C MET A 146 -0.63 -7.94 -3.20
N CYS A 147 0.55 -8.54 -3.33
CA CYS A 147 1.82 -7.82 -3.37
C CYS A 147 2.18 -7.29 -4.76
N ALA A 148 1.78 -7.98 -5.83
CA ALA A 148 2.13 -7.58 -7.19
C ALA A 148 1.63 -6.16 -7.56
N PRO A 149 0.36 -5.79 -7.32
CA PRO A 149 -0.12 -4.45 -7.58
C PRO A 149 0.64 -3.38 -6.79
N LEU A 150 1.04 -3.68 -5.54
CA LEU A 150 1.80 -2.74 -4.70
C LEU A 150 3.19 -2.48 -5.27
N LEU A 151 3.85 -3.51 -5.82
CA LEU A 151 5.13 -3.37 -6.52
C LEU A 151 4.98 -2.47 -7.76
N PHE A 152 3.94 -2.67 -8.57
CA PHE A 152 3.69 -1.83 -9.76
C PHE A 152 3.36 -0.37 -9.41
N LEU A 153 2.84 -0.12 -8.20
CA LEU A 153 2.52 1.21 -7.68
C LEU A 153 3.67 1.87 -6.90
N ASP A 154 4.85 1.24 -6.86
CA ASP A 154 6.04 1.67 -6.11
C ASP A 154 5.76 1.86 -4.60
N ARG A 155 4.88 1.03 -4.02
CA ARG A 155 4.44 1.08 -2.60
C ARG A 155 5.21 0.10 -1.72
N PHE A 156 6.54 0.17 -1.76
CA PHE A 156 7.42 -0.76 -1.05
C PHE A 156 7.25 -0.74 0.48
N ASN A 157 7.01 0.44 1.08
CA ASN A 157 6.80 0.53 2.54
C ASN A 157 5.55 -0.25 2.99
N LEU A 158 4.47 -0.19 2.20
CA LEU A 158 3.24 -0.92 2.49
C LEU A 158 3.44 -2.42 2.26
N LEU A 159 4.20 -2.79 1.23
CA LEU A 159 4.59 -4.17 0.96
C LEU A 159 5.40 -4.78 2.12
N GLU A 160 6.40 -4.06 2.64
CA GLU A 160 7.18 -4.50 3.81
C GLU A 160 6.30 -4.63 5.05
N SER A 161 5.41 -3.66 5.28
CA SER A 161 4.43 -3.71 6.38
C SER A 161 3.49 -4.92 6.23
N TYR A 162 3.18 -5.32 5.01
CA TYR A 162 2.31 -6.47 4.73
C TYR A 162 2.92 -7.80 5.20
N VAL A 163 4.20 -8.03 4.90
CA VAL A 163 4.92 -9.26 5.27
C VAL A 163 5.56 -9.20 6.65
N SER A 164 5.61 -8.02 7.27
CA SER A 164 6.15 -7.85 8.62
C SER A 164 5.39 -8.73 9.61
N GLY A 165 6.12 -9.48 10.45
CA GLY A 165 5.54 -10.41 11.42
C GLY A 165 5.20 -11.81 10.88
N TYR A 166 5.33 -12.06 9.58
CA TYR A 166 5.04 -13.37 8.96
C TYR A 166 6.25 -13.92 8.21
N PRO A 167 7.10 -14.76 8.84
CA PRO A 167 8.31 -15.31 8.22
C PRO A 167 8.04 -16.06 6.91
N GLU A 168 6.95 -16.82 6.84
CA GLU A 168 6.56 -17.54 5.63
C GLU A 168 6.26 -16.59 4.46
N LEU A 169 5.57 -15.48 4.73
CA LEU A 169 5.27 -14.47 3.72
C LEU A 169 6.53 -13.72 3.29
N GLN A 170 7.47 -13.47 4.21
CA GLN A 170 8.77 -12.87 3.89
C GLN A 170 9.57 -13.75 2.92
N CYS A 171 9.67 -15.05 3.20
CA CYS A 171 10.30 -16.02 2.30
C CYS A 171 9.61 -16.09 0.94
N ARG A 172 8.27 -16.19 0.93
CA ARG A 172 7.47 -16.27 -0.31
C ARG A 172 7.58 -15.01 -1.15
N LEU A 173 7.60 -13.83 -0.53
CA LEU A 173 7.82 -12.56 -1.23
C LEU A 173 9.21 -12.55 -1.90
N LEU A 174 10.24 -13.00 -1.18
CA LEU A 174 11.59 -13.05 -1.73
C LEU A 174 11.69 -14.01 -2.92
N GLN A 175 11.11 -15.21 -2.81
CA GLN A 175 11.02 -16.18 -3.91
C GLN A 175 10.21 -15.65 -5.11
N MET A 176 9.18 -14.83 -4.87
CA MET A 176 8.43 -14.17 -5.94
C MET A 176 9.32 -13.16 -6.68
N LEU A 177 10.04 -12.31 -5.96
CA LEU A 177 10.98 -11.33 -6.55
C LEU A 177 12.10 -12.01 -7.34
N ASP A 178 12.61 -13.14 -6.84
CA ASP A 178 13.63 -13.93 -7.53
C ASP A 178 13.09 -14.53 -8.84
N ARG A 179 11.88 -15.09 -8.83
CA ARG A 179 11.21 -15.60 -10.05
C ARG A 179 10.98 -14.50 -11.09
N TRP A 180 10.60 -13.30 -10.65
CA TRP A 180 10.40 -12.16 -11.56
C TRP A 180 11.71 -11.59 -12.11
N SER A 181 12.85 -11.99 -11.54
CA SER A 181 14.18 -11.63 -12.01
C SER A 181 14.69 -12.56 -13.13
N ASP A 182 13.94 -13.61 -13.47
CA ASP A 182 14.20 -14.42 -14.66
C ASP A 182 13.90 -13.60 -15.94
N SER A 183 14.77 -13.79 -16.93
CA SER A 183 14.67 -13.26 -18.30
C SER A 183 13.34 -13.55 -19.01
N ASN A 184 12.59 -14.56 -18.57
CA ASN A 184 11.31 -14.95 -19.15
C ASN A 184 10.11 -14.16 -18.60
N PHE A 185 10.26 -13.43 -17.49
CA PHE A 185 9.17 -12.68 -16.88
C PHE A 185 8.83 -11.42 -17.68
N ASN A 186 7.55 -11.25 -18.03
CA ASN A 186 7.08 -10.07 -18.75
C ASN A 186 6.16 -9.20 -17.88
N PRO A 187 6.69 -8.13 -17.26
CA PRO A 187 5.92 -7.31 -16.32
C PRO A 187 4.72 -6.62 -16.99
N ARG A 188 4.77 -6.34 -18.30
CA ARG A 188 3.66 -5.70 -19.03
C ARG A 188 2.48 -6.65 -19.26
N LYS A 189 2.74 -7.94 -19.46
CA LYS A 189 1.67 -8.94 -19.60
C LYS A 189 1.00 -9.14 -18.25
N PHE A 190 1.81 -9.34 -17.22
CA PHE A 190 1.33 -9.58 -15.87
C PHE A 190 0.55 -8.38 -15.30
N SER A 191 1.01 -7.14 -15.52
CA SER A 191 0.29 -5.95 -15.05
C SER A 191 -1.11 -5.78 -15.65
N LYS A 192 -1.39 -6.37 -16.81
CA LYS A 192 -2.71 -6.27 -17.47
C LYS A 192 -3.79 -7.10 -16.79
N GLU A 193 -3.41 -8.08 -15.99
CA GLU A 193 -4.34 -8.89 -15.21
C GLU A 193 -5.02 -8.07 -14.10
N PHE A 194 -4.38 -6.98 -13.69
CA PHE A 194 -4.85 -6.10 -12.63
C PHE A 194 -5.63 -4.91 -13.18
N ARG A 195 -6.89 -4.78 -12.75
CA ARG A 195 -7.76 -3.64 -13.12
C ARG A 195 -7.23 -2.33 -12.53
N GLY A 196 -7.28 -1.25 -13.32
CA GLY A 196 -7.03 0.11 -12.83
C GLY A 196 -5.56 0.45 -12.52
N LEU A 197 -4.62 -0.49 -12.77
CA LEU A 197 -3.21 -0.15 -12.72
C LEU A 197 -2.85 0.79 -13.88
N PRO A 198 -2.03 1.83 -13.64
CA PRO A 198 -1.51 2.65 -14.72
C PRO A 198 -0.66 1.77 -15.65
N PRO A 199 -0.62 2.05 -16.97
CA PRO A 199 0.19 1.29 -17.89
C PRO A 199 1.65 1.29 -17.43
N VAL A 200 2.14 0.10 -17.09
CA VAL A 200 3.49 -0.08 -16.55
C VAL A 200 4.49 0.22 -17.65
N LYS A 201 5.25 1.30 -17.46
CA LYS A 201 6.39 1.60 -18.34
C LYS A 201 7.39 0.43 -18.24
N PRO A 202 7.99 -0.01 -19.35
CA PRO A 202 8.95 -1.13 -19.36
C PRO A 202 10.07 -0.97 -18.34
N ASP A 203 10.46 0.27 -18.03
CA ASP A 203 11.60 0.57 -17.16
C ASP A 203 11.22 0.78 -15.68
N LYS A 204 9.93 0.74 -15.32
CA LYS A 204 9.48 1.04 -13.95
C LYS A 204 9.80 -0.08 -12.97
N LEU A 205 9.48 -1.33 -13.32
CA LEU A 205 9.98 -2.51 -12.59
C LEU A 205 11.36 -2.88 -13.12
N ASN A 206 12.34 -2.03 -12.81
CA ASN A 206 13.73 -2.32 -13.13
C ASN A 206 14.24 -3.46 -12.24
N LEU A 207 14.90 -4.45 -12.85
CA LEU A 207 15.62 -5.53 -12.17
C LEU A 207 16.52 -5.02 -11.02
N LYS A 208 17.09 -3.81 -11.18
CA LYS A 208 17.88 -3.14 -10.13
C LYS A 208 17.06 -2.77 -8.90
N THR A 209 15.83 -2.28 -9.07
CA THR A 209 14.93 -1.91 -7.97
C THR A 209 14.47 -3.16 -7.22
N LEU A 210 14.11 -4.21 -7.96
CA LEU A 210 13.75 -5.52 -7.38
C LEU A 210 14.93 -6.11 -6.60
N SER A 211 16.14 -6.08 -7.19
CA SER A 211 17.39 -6.49 -6.52
C SER A 211 17.64 -5.73 -5.23
N LYS A 212 17.54 -4.40 -5.25
CA LYS A 212 17.74 -3.58 -4.06
C LYS A 212 16.72 -3.92 -2.96
N LEU A 213 15.47 -4.15 -3.34
CA LEU A 213 14.43 -4.54 -2.39
C LEU A 213 14.68 -5.93 -1.81
N ALA A 214 14.99 -6.92 -2.65
CA ALA A 214 15.28 -8.29 -2.22
C ALA A 214 16.49 -8.36 -1.27
N PHE A 215 17.59 -7.68 -1.59
CA PHE A 215 18.77 -7.64 -0.70
C PHE A 215 18.47 -6.95 0.63
N ARG A 216 17.67 -5.87 0.61
CA ARG A 216 17.22 -5.23 1.85
C ARG A 216 16.35 -6.17 2.69
N LEU A 217 15.46 -6.96 2.09
CA LEU A 217 14.64 -7.96 2.80
C LEU A 217 15.50 -9.08 3.38
N LEU A 218 16.46 -9.60 2.61
CA LEU A 218 17.45 -10.60 3.07
C LEU A 218 18.17 -10.11 4.33
N GLU A 219 18.68 -8.88 4.31
CA GLU A 219 19.39 -8.27 5.45
C GLU A 219 18.44 -7.99 6.63
N THR A 220 17.25 -7.42 6.36
CA THR A 220 16.31 -7.02 7.42
C THR A 220 15.78 -8.21 8.21
N TYR A 221 15.52 -9.32 7.52
CA TYR A 221 14.88 -10.50 8.11
C TYR A 221 15.84 -11.68 8.29
N ASN A 222 17.15 -11.51 8.03
CA ASN A 222 18.16 -12.57 8.09
C ASN A 222 17.74 -13.86 7.36
N LEU A 223 17.25 -13.70 6.13
CA LEU A 223 16.75 -14.83 5.32
C LEU A 223 17.89 -15.53 4.57
N ASP A 224 17.69 -16.79 4.22
CA ASP A 224 18.68 -17.60 3.49
C ASP A 224 18.94 -17.02 2.07
N PRO A 225 20.19 -16.66 1.73
CA PRO A 225 20.56 -16.23 0.38
C PRO A 225 20.22 -17.23 -0.74
N ALA A 226 20.07 -18.52 -0.43
CA ALA A 226 19.66 -19.54 -1.41
C ALA A 226 18.29 -19.23 -2.05
N LEU A 227 17.44 -18.43 -1.39
CA LEU A 227 16.14 -17.99 -1.90
C LEU A 227 16.25 -17.02 -3.10
N CYS A 228 17.43 -16.44 -3.36
CA CYS A 228 17.67 -15.42 -4.40
C CYS A 228 18.63 -15.89 -5.51
N THR A 229 18.52 -17.16 -5.93
CA THR A 229 19.47 -17.76 -6.87
C THR A 229 19.48 -17.06 -8.24
N ASN A 230 18.32 -16.68 -8.79
CA ASN A 230 18.26 -16.01 -10.09
C ASN A 230 18.87 -14.60 -10.03
N MET A 231 18.56 -13.85 -8.98
CA MET A 231 19.08 -12.50 -8.79
C MET A 231 20.61 -12.49 -8.60
N ILE A 232 21.13 -13.45 -7.85
CA ILE A 232 22.57 -13.67 -7.67
C ILE A 232 23.20 -14.00 -9.03
N ASN A 233 22.66 -14.97 -9.77
CA ASN A 233 23.16 -15.35 -11.09
C ASN A 233 23.18 -14.17 -12.08
N GLN A 234 22.13 -13.35 -12.11
CA GLN A 234 22.09 -12.14 -12.94
C GLN A 234 23.20 -11.14 -12.57
N ARG A 235 23.49 -10.97 -11.28
CA ARG A 235 24.60 -10.14 -10.82
C ARG A 235 25.95 -10.69 -11.30
N HIS A 236 26.19 -11.99 -11.15
CA HIS A 236 27.41 -12.63 -11.66
C HIS A 236 27.57 -12.49 -13.18
N LEU A 237 26.49 -12.69 -13.93
CA LEU A 237 26.48 -12.48 -15.39
C LEU A 237 26.79 -11.02 -15.76
N GLY A 238 26.27 -10.05 -15.00
CA GLY A 238 26.61 -8.64 -15.16
C GLY A 238 28.11 -8.37 -14.96
N THR A 239 28.69 -8.93 -13.91
CA THR A 239 30.15 -8.84 -13.66
C THR A 239 30.95 -9.50 -14.78
N LEU A 240 30.54 -10.68 -15.25
CA LEU A 240 31.20 -11.37 -16.36
C LEU A 240 31.14 -10.54 -17.65
N LYS A 241 29.98 -9.95 -17.99
CA LYS A 241 29.84 -9.05 -19.14
C LYS A 241 30.78 -7.86 -19.05
N TYR A 242 30.89 -7.24 -17.87
CA TYR A 242 31.81 -6.13 -17.64
C TYR A 242 33.27 -6.54 -17.82
N LEU A 243 33.68 -7.67 -17.23
CA LEU A 243 35.05 -8.19 -17.37
C LEU A 243 35.38 -8.53 -18.82
N MET A 244 34.44 -9.13 -19.56
CA MET A 244 34.59 -9.42 -20.98
C MET A 244 34.71 -8.15 -21.82
N TYR A 245 33.83 -7.16 -21.59
CA TYR A 245 33.92 -5.86 -22.25
C TYR A 245 35.28 -5.19 -21.99
N LYS A 246 35.70 -5.10 -20.72
CA LYS A 246 37.00 -4.53 -20.35
C LYS A 246 38.17 -5.26 -20.99
N ARG A 247 38.13 -6.59 -21.03
CA ARG A 247 39.24 -7.41 -21.54
C ARG A 247 39.30 -7.51 -23.06
N PHE A 248 38.17 -7.46 -23.77
CA PHE A 248 38.13 -7.72 -25.21
C PHE A 248 37.73 -6.52 -26.06
N VAL A 249 37.05 -5.53 -25.48
CA VAL A 249 36.66 -4.31 -26.21
C VAL A 249 37.64 -3.18 -25.89
N GLU A 250 37.92 -2.91 -24.61
CA GLU A 250 38.87 -1.84 -24.25
C GLU A 250 40.32 -2.22 -24.58
N VAL A 251 40.77 -3.44 -24.26
CA VAL A 251 42.12 -3.91 -24.64
C VAL A 251 42.23 -4.18 -26.14
N GLY A 252 41.14 -4.61 -26.79
CA GLY A 252 41.09 -4.78 -28.25
C GLY A 252 41.31 -3.45 -28.99
N PHE A 253 40.67 -2.37 -28.51
CA PHE A 253 40.94 -1.01 -29.00
C PHE A 253 42.40 -0.61 -28.79
N ILE A 254 42.98 -0.92 -27.63
CA ILE A 254 44.39 -0.61 -27.33
C ILE A 254 45.35 -1.35 -28.28
N VAL A 255 45.15 -2.65 -28.52
CA VAL A 255 46.03 -3.44 -29.41
C VAL A 255 45.92 -2.98 -30.87
N VAL A 256 44.70 -2.68 -31.36
CA VAL A 256 44.50 -2.16 -32.71
C VAL A 256 45.15 -0.78 -32.88
N HIS A 257 45.02 0.11 -31.88
CA HIS A 257 45.59 1.46 -31.92
C HIS A 257 47.14 1.45 -31.80
N TYR A 258 47.73 0.48 -31.10
CA TYR A 258 49.20 0.27 -31.09
C TYR A 258 49.71 -0.36 -32.39
N SER A 259 48.93 -1.24 -33.04
CA SER A 259 49.31 -1.79 -34.36
C SER A 259 49.21 -0.77 -35.50
N GLU A 260 48.28 0.18 -35.43
CA GLU A 260 48.18 1.27 -36.42
C GLU A 260 49.27 2.34 -36.21
N THR A 261 49.76 2.55 -34.98
CA THR A 261 50.85 3.50 -34.71
C THR A 261 52.25 2.92 -34.98
N LEU A 262 52.42 1.60 -34.93
CA LEU A 262 53.67 0.92 -35.35
C LEU A 262 53.78 0.69 -36.87
N ALA A 263 52.72 0.93 -37.64
CA ALA A 263 52.73 0.86 -39.10
C ALA A 263 53.13 2.20 -39.78
N ILE A 264 53.49 3.22 -39.01
CA ILE A 264 53.90 4.56 -39.50
C ILE A 264 55.36 4.90 -39.09
N TRP A 265 56.22 3.89 -38.92
CA TRP A 265 57.68 4.05 -38.81
C TRP A 265 58.41 3.01 -39.65
#